data_AF-A0A2E2Y8Y9-F1
#
_entry.id   AF-A0A2E2Y8Y9-F1
#
_cell.length_a   1.000
_cell.length_b   1.000
_cell.length_c   1.000
_cell.angle_alpha   90.00
_cell.angle_beta   90.00
_cell.angle_gamma   90.00
#
_symmetry.space_group_name_H-M   'P 1'
#
loop_
_entity.id
_entity.type
_entity.pdbx_description
1 polymer ?
#
loop_
_entity_poly.entity_id
_entity_poly.type
_entity_poly.pdbx_seq_one_letter_code
_entity_poly.pdbx_strand_id
1 'polypeptide(L)'
;MKKVLSKIFIVLLTAISMLIIAGVFTYTSDGFQQHMKQTNQESYILPDFKSENFIWQGSDGRNYTVAFVNKSKAPELSLDALNKAVIAIMSRSRAVVEEQYSYYTFIPGKLSIYGGLDGKVKACSEYRGVHETLGELEIETYYDFDMQGKTELLFYK
;
A
#
# COMPACT_ATOMS: atom_id res chain seq x y z
N MET A 1 -2.26 -8.09 54.65
CA MET A 1 -1.92 -8.79 53.39
C MET A 1 -2.48 -8.06 52.16
N LYS A 2 -2.09 -6.79 51.90
CA LYS A 2 -2.58 -6.00 50.75
C LYS A 2 -1.48 -5.41 49.86
N LYS A 3 -0.20 -5.66 50.15
CA LYS A 3 0.94 -5.05 49.45
C LYS A 3 1.62 -5.93 48.39
N VAL A 4 1.24 -7.21 48.25
CA VAL A 4 1.82 -8.13 47.26
C VAL A 4 1.02 -8.17 45.95
N LEU A 5 -0.30 -7.94 46.02
CA LEU A 5 -1.17 -7.90 44.83
C LEU A 5 -0.95 -6.69 43.92
N SER A 6 -0.40 -5.58 44.45
CA SER A 6 -0.17 -4.36 43.65
C SER A 6 1.06 -4.45 42.75
N LYS A 7 2.11 -5.18 43.15
CA LYS A 7 3.34 -5.30 42.34
C LYS A 7 3.18 -6.27 41.16
N ILE A 8 2.38 -7.34 41.34
CA ILE A 8 2.08 -8.28 40.25
C ILE A 8 1.22 -7.60 39.18
N PHE A 9 0.29 -6.73 39.56
CA PHE A 9 -0.58 -6.01 38.63
C PHE A 9 0.17 -4.98 37.77
N ILE A 10 1.18 -4.31 38.34
CA ILE A 10 2.00 -3.33 37.61
C ILE A 10 2.94 -4.02 36.62
N VAL A 11 3.53 -5.17 37.00
CA VAL A 11 4.39 -5.95 36.09
C VAL A 11 3.58 -6.54 34.93
N LEU A 12 2.32 -6.96 35.18
CA LEU A 12 1.42 -7.45 34.13
C LEU A 12 0.99 -6.33 33.16
N LEU A 13 0.74 -5.12 33.65
CA LEU A 13 0.38 -3.98 32.80
C LEU A 13 1.55 -3.52 31.91
N THR A 14 2.79 -3.55 32.41
CA THR A 14 3.97 -3.19 31.60
C THR A 14 4.33 -4.26 30.55
N ALA A 15 4.03 -5.54 30.82
CA ALA A 15 4.22 -6.61 29.84
C ALA A 15 3.19 -6.51 28.70
N ILE A 16 1.95 -6.09 28.99
CA ILE A 16 0.92 -5.87 27.97
C ILE A 16 1.24 -4.61 27.15
N SER A 17 1.78 -3.54 27.75
CA SER A 17 2.18 -2.34 26.99
C SER A 17 3.40 -2.55 26.09
N MET A 18 4.33 -3.45 26.45
CA MET A 18 5.44 -3.83 25.54
C MET A 18 4.99 -4.78 24.42
N LEU A 19 3.91 -5.53 24.60
CA LEU A 19 3.35 -6.37 23.54
C LEU A 19 2.62 -5.55 22.46
N ILE A 20 2.14 -4.35 22.79
CA ILE A 20 1.45 -3.46 21.83
C ILE A 20 2.46 -2.73 20.92
N ILE A 21 3.72 -2.58 21.34
CA ILE A 21 4.77 -1.90 20.53
C ILE A 21 5.52 -2.89 19.61
N ALA A 22 5.47 -4.20 19.89
CA ALA A 22 5.91 -5.24 18.96
C ALA A 22 4.82 -5.63 17.92
N GLY A 23 3.65 -4.98 17.99
CA GLY A 23 2.58 -5.03 17.00
C GLY A 23 2.77 -4.04 15.86
N VAL A 24 4.01 -3.58 15.59
CA VAL A 24 4.37 -3.16 14.24
C VAL A 24 4.18 -4.41 13.40
N PHE A 25 2.99 -4.52 12.80
CA PHE A 25 2.62 -5.60 11.91
C PHE A 25 3.81 -5.81 10.97
N THR A 26 4.53 -6.90 11.18
CA THR A 26 5.05 -7.64 10.04
C THR A 26 3.80 -8.10 9.30
N TYR A 27 3.22 -7.21 8.49
CA TYR A 27 2.38 -7.57 7.37
C TYR A 27 3.29 -8.37 6.45
N THR A 28 3.47 -9.65 6.78
CA THR A 28 3.84 -10.63 5.78
C THR A 28 2.75 -10.56 4.72
N SER A 29 3.14 -10.64 3.45
CA SER A 29 2.20 -10.56 2.32
C SER A 29 0.97 -11.45 2.54
N ASP A 30 1.15 -12.55 3.26
CA ASP A 30 0.16 -13.60 3.46
C ASP A 30 -1.04 -13.19 4.34
N GLY A 31 -0.84 -12.31 5.33
CA GLY A 31 -1.92 -11.80 6.18
C GLY A 31 -2.82 -10.78 5.46
N PHE A 32 -2.22 -9.96 4.59
CA PHE A 32 -2.96 -9.04 3.71
C PHE A 32 -3.75 -9.80 2.64
N GLN A 33 -3.19 -10.89 2.11
CA GLN A 33 -3.83 -11.75 1.11
C GLN A 33 -5.07 -12.48 1.66
N GLN A 34 -5.13 -12.80 2.95
CA GLN A 34 -6.30 -13.47 3.54
C GLN A 34 -7.51 -12.54 3.75
N HIS A 35 -7.30 -11.26 4.04
CA HIS A 35 -8.42 -10.29 4.14
C HIS A 35 -9.00 -9.93 2.76
N MET A 36 -8.19 -10.02 1.70
CA MET A 36 -8.62 -9.80 0.31
C MET A 36 -9.46 -10.95 -0.28
N LYS A 37 -9.45 -12.14 0.33
CA LYS A 37 -10.09 -13.34 -0.26
C LYS A 37 -11.61 -13.39 -0.16
N GLN A 38 -12.27 -12.40 0.45
CA GLN A 38 -13.73 -12.42 0.66
C GLN A 38 -14.50 -11.25 0.03
N THR A 39 -13.83 -10.40 -0.74
CA THR A 39 -14.42 -9.22 -1.40
C THR A 39 -13.95 -9.21 -2.84
N ASN A 40 -14.87 -9.30 -3.80
CA ASN A 40 -14.70 -9.11 -5.26
C ASN A 40 -13.29 -9.34 -5.81
N GLN A 41 -13.07 -10.46 -6.53
CA GLN A 41 -11.83 -10.69 -7.29
C GLN A 41 -11.42 -9.42 -8.05
N GLU A 42 -10.38 -8.75 -7.58
CA GLU A 42 -9.83 -7.58 -8.26
C GLU A 42 -9.34 -8.04 -9.63
N SER A 43 -9.92 -7.48 -10.70
CA SER A 43 -9.42 -7.69 -12.05
C SER A 43 -8.62 -6.46 -12.49
N TYR A 44 -7.52 -6.70 -13.20
CA TYR A 44 -6.64 -5.65 -13.66
C TYR A 44 -5.95 -6.05 -14.96
N ILE A 45 -5.66 -5.04 -15.79
CA ILE A 45 -4.76 -5.16 -16.94
C ILE A 45 -3.51 -4.40 -16.53
N LEU A 46 -2.40 -5.09 -16.29
CA LEU A 46 -1.16 -4.51 -15.78
C LEU A 46 -0.36 -3.81 -16.89
N PRO A 47 0.42 -2.77 -16.56
CA PRO A 47 1.28 -2.11 -17.54
C PRO A 47 2.49 -2.97 -17.88
N ASP A 48 2.99 -2.81 -19.10
CA ASP A 48 4.38 -3.13 -19.44
C ASP A 48 5.27 -1.87 -19.37
N PHE A 49 6.56 -2.02 -19.66
CA PHE A 49 7.51 -0.89 -19.58
C PHE A 49 7.25 0.25 -20.56
N LYS A 50 6.42 0.03 -21.60
CA LYS A 50 6.09 1.00 -22.65
C LYS A 50 4.66 1.54 -22.52
N SER A 51 3.88 1.01 -21.59
CA SER A 51 2.51 1.43 -21.36
C SER A 51 2.48 2.88 -20.89
N GLU A 52 1.50 3.64 -21.37
CA GLU A 52 1.21 5.00 -20.88
C GLU A 52 0.08 4.99 -19.84
N ASN A 53 -0.67 3.89 -19.79
CA ASN A 53 -1.79 3.67 -18.89
C ASN A 53 -2.02 2.17 -18.67
N PHE A 54 -2.80 1.85 -17.65
CA PHE A 54 -3.27 0.50 -17.36
C PHE A 54 -4.65 0.54 -16.70
N ILE A 55 -5.33 -0.61 -16.62
CA ILE A 55 -6.70 -0.67 -16.09
C ILE A 55 -6.71 -1.34 -14.72
N TRP A 56 -7.33 -0.68 -13.75
CA TRP A 56 -7.56 -1.19 -12.40
C TRP A 56 -9.05 -1.25 -12.11
N GLN A 57 -9.58 -2.40 -11.69
CA GLN A 57 -10.96 -2.50 -11.23
C GLN A 57 -11.06 -2.12 -9.75
N GLY A 58 -11.89 -1.14 -9.44
CA GLY A 58 -12.18 -0.76 -8.06
C GLY A 58 -13.05 -1.79 -7.34
N SER A 59 -13.14 -1.66 -6.01
CA SER A 59 -14.01 -2.50 -5.17
C SER A 59 -15.50 -2.34 -5.52
N ASP A 60 -15.87 -1.22 -6.13
CA ASP A 60 -17.20 -0.93 -6.68
C ASP A 60 -17.48 -1.59 -8.04
N GLY A 61 -16.53 -2.37 -8.55
CA GLY A 61 -16.65 -3.11 -9.81
C GLY A 61 -16.40 -2.26 -11.07
N ARG A 62 -16.13 -0.95 -10.94
CA ARG A 62 -15.83 -0.08 -12.08
C ARG A 62 -14.37 -0.18 -12.49
N ASN A 63 -14.13 -0.02 -13.79
CA ASN A 63 -12.79 0.04 -14.35
C ASN A 63 -12.26 1.47 -14.34
N TYR A 64 -11.03 1.63 -13.87
CA TYR A 64 -10.33 2.90 -13.80
C TYR A 64 -9.07 2.86 -14.65
N THR A 65 -8.92 3.86 -15.51
CA THR A 65 -7.69 4.06 -16.26
C THR A 65 -6.70 4.80 -15.38
N VAL A 66 -5.57 4.16 -15.11
CA VAL A 66 -4.49 4.71 -14.30
C VAL A 66 -3.37 5.15 -15.22
N ALA A 67 -2.97 6.42 -15.15
CA ALA A 67 -1.80 6.89 -15.90
C ALA A 67 -0.53 6.21 -15.40
N PHE A 68 0.30 5.72 -16.32
CA PHE A 68 1.55 5.05 -15.99
C PHE A 68 2.74 5.82 -16.54
N VAL A 69 3.68 6.16 -15.67
CA VAL A 69 4.88 6.92 -16.02
C VAL A 69 6.10 6.12 -15.63
N ASN A 70 6.75 5.50 -16.62
CA ASN A 70 7.99 4.77 -16.40
C ASN A 70 9.23 5.64 -16.70
N LYS A 71 9.87 6.14 -15.64
CA LYS A 71 11.15 6.86 -15.69
C LYS A 71 12.28 6.06 -15.04
N SER A 72 12.07 4.77 -14.76
CA SER A 72 13.01 3.96 -13.98
C SER A 72 14.38 3.80 -14.66
N LYS A 73 14.38 3.68 -15.99
CA LYS A 73 15.55 3.27 -16.78
C LYS A 73 16.32 2.10 -16.13
N ALA A 74 15.62 1.20 -15.43
CA ALA A 74 16.21 0.09 -14.69
C ALA A 74 16.32 -1.14 -15.62
N PRO A 75 17.49 -1.43 -16.21
CA PRO A 75 17.61 -2.47 -17.23
C PRO A 75 17.44 -3.89 -16.67
N GLU A 76 17.61 -4.08 -15.36
CA GLU A 76 17.51 -5.38 -14.68
C GLU A 76 16.12 -5.67 -14.11
N LEU A 77 15.21 -4.68 -14.14
CA LEU A 77 13.86 -4.89 -13.64
C LEU A 77 13.07 -5.77 -14.62
N SER A 78 12.66 -6.95 -14.16
CA SER A 78 11.82 -7.86 -14.95
C SER A 78 10.35 -7.41 -14.98
N LEU A 79 9.61 -7.84 -16.01
CA LEU A 79 8.16 -7.58 -16.09
C LEU A 79 7.40 -8.23 -14.92
N ASP A 80 7.83 -9.40 -14.45
CA ASP A 80 7.23 -10.08 -13.29
C ASP A 80 7.41 -9.25 -12.00
N ALA A 81 8.63 -8.73 -11.77
CA ALA A 81 8.91 -7.87 -10.63
C ALA A 81 8.13 -6.55 -10.71
N LEU A 82 8.02 -5.95 -11.90
CA LEU A 82 7.15 -4.79 -12.13
C LEU A 82 5.70 -5.11 -11.76
N ASN A 83 5.15 -6.21 -12.27
CA ASN A 83 3.77 -6.62 -12.04
C ASN A 83 3.48 -6.80 -10.54
N LYS A 84 4.37 -7.49 -9.82
CA LYS A 84 4.29 -7.66 -8.37
C LYS A 84 4.28 -6.32 -7.64
N ALA A 85 5.18 -5.42 -8.04
CA ALA A 85 5.28 -4.09 -7.44
C ALA A 85 4.02 -3.26 -7.69
N VAL A 86 3.51 -3.23 -8.93
CA VAL A 86 2.28 -2.50 -9.29
C VAL A 86 1.11 -2.99 -8.45
N ILE A 87 0.87 -4.30 -8.38
CA ILE A 87 -0.22 -4.85 -7.57
C ILE A 87 -0.06 -4.42 -6.10
N ALA A 88 1.13 -4.60 -5.52
CA ALA A 88 1.38 -4.26 -4.12
C ALA A 88 1.18 -2.76 -3.83
N ILE A 89 1.68 -1.88 -4.69
CA ILE A 89 1.56 -0.42 -4.57
C ILE A 89 0.09 0.00 -4.63
N MET A 90 -0.64 -0.51 -5.62
CA MET A 90 -2.01 -0.10 -5.87
C MET A 90 -2.94 -0.56 -4.74
N SER A 91 -2.81 -1.81 -4.31
CA SER A 91 -3.58 -2.35 -3.19
C SER A 91 -3.21 -1.70 -1.86
N ARG A 92 -1.92 -1.46 -1.59
CA ARG A 92 -1.47 -0.88 -0.30
C ARG A 92 -1.85 0.58 -0.17
N SER A 93 -1.77 1.34 -1.25
CA SER A 93 -2.13 2.76 -1.21
C SER A 93 -3.62 2.94 -0.96
N ARG A 94 -4.49 2.10 -1.56
CA ARG A 94 -5.92 2.09 -1.22
C ARG A 94 -6.12 1.87 0.28
N ALA A 95 -5.45 0.87 0.87
CA ALA A 95 -5.59 0.57 2.29
C ALA A 95 -5.18 1.73 3.21
N VAL A 96 -4.06 2.42 2.90
CA VAL A 96 -3.61 3.61 3.66
C VAL A 96 -4.70 4.69 3.66
N VAL A 97 -5.33 4.89 2.52
CA VAL A 97 -6.35 5.91 2.35
C VAL A 97 -7.67 5.53 3.04
N GLU A 98 -8.09 4.27 2.92
CA GLU A 98 -9.27 3.74 3.61
C GLU A 98 -9.12 3.85 5.14
N GLU A 99 -7.93 3.53 5.67
CA GLU A 99 -7.63 3.63 7.10
C GLU A 99 -7.73 5.06 7.62
N GLN A 100 -7.22 6.04 6.87
CA GLN A 100 -7.16 7.43 7.32
C GLN A 100 -8.48 8.19 7.14
N TYR A 101 -9.24 7.90 6.07
CA TYR A 101 -10.38 8.73 5.68
C TYR A 101 -11.73 8.00 5.64
N SER A 102 -11.78 6.69 5.94
CA SER A 102 -13.04 5.89 5.96
C SER A 102 -13.89 6.03 4.68
N TYR A 103 -13.22 6.16 3.54
CA TYR A 103 -13.84 6.53 2.27
C TYR A 103 -14.29 5.33 1.43
N TYR A 104 -15.37 5.51 0.68
CA TYR A 104 -15.95 4.45 -0.14
C TYR A 104 -15.48 4.41 -1.58
N THR A 105 -14.78 5.43 -2.10
CA THR A 105 -14.28 5.39 -3.49
C THR A 105 -13.04 6.24 -3.69
N PHE A 106 -11.87 5.62 -3.51
CA PHE A 106 -10.61 6.19 -3.95
C PHE A 106 -10.20 5.60 -5.29
N ILE A 107 -10.04 6.48 -6.27
CA ILE A 107 -9.68 6.12 -7.63
C ILE A 107 -8.18 6.37 -7.78
N PRO A 108 -7.39 5.35 -8.12
CA PRO A 108 -6.00 5.58 -8.50
C PRO A 108 -5.96 6.42 -9.78
N GLY A 109 -5.33 7.58 -9.73
CA GLY A 109 -5.21 8.46 -10.90
C GLY A 109 -3.93 8.20 -11.68
N LYS A 110 -2.84 7.90 -10.98
CA LYS A 110 -1.52 7.78 -11.59
C LYS A 110 -0.57 6.92 -10.75
N LEU A 111 0.31 6.22 -11.45
CA LEU A 111 1.46 5.53 -10.89
C LEU A 111 2.70 5.93 -11.68
N SER A 112 3.69 6.47 -10.97
CA SER A 112 4.99 6.83 -11.52
C SER A 112 6.08 5.96 -10.91
N ILE A 113 6.96 5.41 -11.73
CA ILE A 113 8.16 4.68 -11.28
C ILE A 113 9.43 5.40 -11.73
N TYR A 114 10.43 5.45 -10.86
CA TYR A 114 11.65 6.24 -11.01
C TYR A 114 12.89 5.40 -10.69
N GLY A 115 14.03 5.76 -11.29
CA GLY A 115 15.28 5.04 -11.06
C GLY A 115 15.75 5.30 -9.65
N GLY A 116 16.09 4.25 -8.91
CA GLY A 116 16.81 4.35 -7.64
C GLY A 116 18.30 4.12 -7.83
N LEU A 117 19.08 4.49 -6.81
CA LEU A 117 20.55 4.44 -6.81
C LEU A 117 21.10 3.35 -5.88
N ASP A 118 20.23 2.57 -5.26
CA ASP A 118 20.50 1.68 -4.12
C ASP A 118 20.02 0.24 -4.36
N GLY A 119 19.89 -0.16 -5.62
CA GLY A 119 19.31 -1.46 -5.99
C GLY A 119 17.80 -1.55 -5.80
N LYS A 120 17.16 -0.44 -5.42
CA LYS A 120 15.71 -0.28 -5.36
C LYS A 120 15.21 0.60 -6.51
N VAL A 121 13.93 0.49 -6.80
CA VAL A 121 13.19 1.35 -7.73
C VAL A 121 12.17 2.11 -6.90
N LYS A 122 12.04 3.42 -7.16
CA LYS A 122 11.10 4.27 -6.42
C LYS A 122 9.77 4.34 -7.14
N ALA A 123 8.68 4.43 -6.41
CA ALA A 123 7.37 4.67 -6.98
C ALA A 123 6.59 5.71 -6.19
N CYS A 124 5.73 6.43 -6.90
CA CYS A 124 4.73 7.32 -6.33
C CYS A 124 3.38 6.99 -6.97
N SER A 125 2.36 6.78 -6.14
CA SER A 125 0.98 6.67 -6.61
C SER A 125 0.17 7.86 -6.13
N GLU A 126 -0.55 8.48 -7.06
CA GLU A 126 -1.37 9.66 -6.83
C GLU A 126 -2.85 9.25 -6.91
N TYR A 127 -3.59 9.60 -5.88
CA TYR A 127 -5.01 9.32 -5.72
C TYR A 127 -5.77 10.62 -5.65
N ARG A 128 -6.87 10.70 -6.41
CA ARG A 128 -7.83 11.79 -6.28
C ARG A 128 -9.18 11.23 -5.87
N GLY A 129 -9.65 11.64 -4.69
CA GLY A 129 -10.95 11.27 -4.13
C GLY A 129 -11.79 12.51 -3.84
N VAL A 130 -13.12 12.35 -3.80
CA VAL A 130 -14.05 13.42 -3.40
C VAL A 130 -14.78 13.00 -2.13
N HIS A 131 -14.59 13.75 -1.03
CA HIS A 131 -15.20 13.45 0.25
C HIS A 131 -16.48 14.24 0.35
N GLU A 132 -17.51 13.63 0.94
CA GLU A 132 -18.76 14.33 1.21
C GLU A 132 -18.56 15.56 2.11
N THR A 133 -17.59 15.53 3.04
CA THR A 133 -17.36 16.63 4.00
C THR A 133 -16.03 17.35 3.90
N LEU A 134 -14.99 16.71 3.35
CA LEU A 134 -13.63 17.27 3.24
C LEU A 134 -13.34 17.85 1.84
N GLY A 135 -14.26 17.66 0.88
CA GLY A 135 -14.06 18.06 -0.50
C GLY A 135 -13.05 17.18 -1.23
N GLU A 136 -12.41 17.74 -2.26
CA GLU A 136 -11.41 17.02 -3.05
C GLU A 136 -10.15 16.76 -2.22
N LEU A 137 -9.74 15.49 -2.15
CA LEU A 137 -8.50 15.06 -1.52
C LEU A 137 -7.54 14.54 -2.59
N GLU A 138 -6.32 15.05 -2.54
CA GLU A 138 -5.19 14.54 -3.30
C GLU A 138 -4.22 13.89 -2.32
N ILE A 139 -4.03 12.57 -2.48
CA ILE A 139 -3.16 11.79 -1.60
C ILE A 139 -2.08 11.15 -2.46
N GLU A 140 -0.85 11.24 -1.98
CA GLU A 140 0.27 10.57 -2.62
C GLU A 140 0.92 9.57 -1.68
N THR A 141 1.23 8.38 -2.20
CA THR A 141 1.92 7.31 -1.48
C THR A 141 3.24 7.00 -2.16
N TYR A 142 4.30 6.87 -1.35
CA TYR A 142 5.68 6.73 -1.82
C TYR A 142 6.24 5.37 -1.43
N TYR A 143 6.88 4.70 -2.37
CA TYR A 143 7.36 3.34 -2.20
C TYR A 143 8.79 3.18 -2.72
N ASP A 144 9.49 2.22 -2.13
CA ASP A 144 10.59 1.53 -2.79
C ASP A 144 10.16 0.09 -3.14
N PHE A 145 10.71 -0.48 -4.20
CA PHE A 145 10.64 -1.92 -4.46
C PHE A 145 11.94 -2.46 -5.05
N ASP A 146 12.26 -3.72 -4.74
CA ASP A 146 13.47 -4.37 -5.24
C ASP A 146 13.26 -5.06 -6.60
N MET A 147 14.33 -5.66 -7.14
CA MET A 147 14.31 -6.38 -8.42
C MET A 147 13.46 -7.65 -8.42
N GLN A 148 12.91 -8.06 -7.27
CA GLN A 148 11.96 -9.17 -7.13
C GLN A 148 10.51 -8.67 -7.00
N GLY A 149 10.31 -7.35 -6.97
CA GLY A 149 9.02 -6.71 -6.78
C GLY A 149 8.57 -6.65 -5.31
N LYS A 150 9.50 -6.84 -4.36
CA LYS A 150 9.18 -6.68 -2.93
C LYS A 150 9.07 -5.20 -2.62
N THR A 151 7.85 -4.77 -2.32
CA THR A 151 7.49 -3.36 -2.12
C THR A 151 7.48 -2.97 -0.64
N GLU A 152 7.97 -1.77 -0.34
CA GLU A 152 7.99 -1.13 0.97
C GLU A 152 7.35 0.26 0.87
N LEU A 153 6.34 0.55 1.70
CA LEU A 153 5.78 1.89 1.86
C LEU A 153 6.75 2.75 2.67
N LEU A 154 7.15 3.89 2.11
CA LEU A 154 8.04 4.84 2.77
C LEU A 154 7.26 5.86 3.59
N PHE A 155 6.32 6.55 2.95
CA PHE A 155 5.45 7.57 3.57
C PHE A 155 4.28 7.90 2.64
N TYR A 156 3.33 8.68 3.15
CA TYR A 156 2.23 9.27 2.38
C TYR A 156 2.04 10.74 2.77
N LYS A 157 1.46 11.54 1.88
CA LYS A 157 1.13 12.95 2.10
C LYS A 157 -0.26 13.27 1.58
#